data_AF-A0A948D0X7-F1
#
_entry.id   AF-A0A948D0X7-F1
#
_cell.length_a   1.000
_cell.length_b   1.000
_cell.length_c   1.000
_cell.angle_alpha   90.00
_cell.angle_beta   90.00
_cell.angle_gamma   90.00
#
_symmetry.space_group_name_H-M   'P 1'
#
loop_
_entity.id
_entity.type
_entity.pdbx_description
1 polymer ?
#
loop_
_entity_poly.entity_id
_entity_poly.type
_entity_poly.pdbx_seq_one_letter_code
_entity_poly.pdbx_strand_id
1 'polypeptide(L)'
;MANNVLANAPKTFAKRSNTSTLVVILIVILTIVLVLFGERAFTDLNRSFNPEYQGCRGSYYEPAVLYESISRVNESARCDTSSYRVSELLLHSALAIPILLGAIILYFFTHLRRSGQKAYRGLTWAYLIFALWMLVRLVIELASFLVIQQKTLGVYIVFFVLILVLTGLVIFLQKKRSVE
;
A
#
# COMPACT_ATOMS: atom_id res chain seq x y z
N MET A 1 17.43 49.44 -44.12
CA MET A 1 16.66 48.26 -44.57
C MET A 1 16.92 47.14 -43.57
N ALA A 2 15.98 46.94 -42.65
CA ALA A 2 16.08 45.93 -41.60
C ALA A 2 15.40 44.63 -42.10
N ASN A 3 16.18 43.56 -42.25
CA ASN A 3 15.64 42.27 -42.65
C ASN A 3 15.12 41.53 -41.41
N ASN A 4 13.80 41.32 -41.41
CA ASN A 4 13.08 40.47 -40.47
C ASN A 4 13.50 39.01 -40.67
N VAL A 5 14.41 38.50 -39.83
CA VAL A 5 14.67 37.05 -39.72
C VAL A 5 13.84 36.54 -38.55
N LEU A 6 12.54 36.35 -38.80
CA LEU A 6 11.62 35.72 -37.86
C LEU A 6 11.74 34.20 -37.95
N ALA A 7 12.42 33.66 -36.93
CA ALA A 7 12.21 32.37 -36.27
C ALA A 7 11.22 31.38 -36.93
N ASN A 8 11.77 30.41 -37.65
CA ASN A 8 11.13 29.10 -37.82
C ASN A 8 11.83 28.10 -36.91
N ALA A 9 11.46 28.09 -35.62
CA ALA A 9 11.82 27.01 -34.73
C ALA A 9 11.06 25.74 -35.16
N PRO A 10 11.73 24.60 -35.43
CA PRO A 10 11.05 23.39 -35.83
C PRO A 10 10.20 22.89 -34.65
N LYS A 11 8.88 22.80 -34.86
CA LYS A 11 7.96 22.13 -33.95
C LYS A 11 8.39 20.67 -33.87
N THR A 12 9.09 20.30 -32.81
CA THR A 12 9.45 18.92 -32.50
C THR A 12 8.15 18.17 -32.20
N PHE A 13 7.66 17.42 -33.19
CA PHE A 13 6.54 16.51 -33.02
C PHE A 13 6.90 15.52 -31.91
N ALA A 14 6.28 15.69 -30.74
CA ALA A 14 6.40 14.78 -29.63
C ALA A 14 6.01 13.38 -30.11
N LYS A 15 7.01 12.49 -30.22
CA LYS A 15 6.86 11.11 -30.65
C LYS A 15 5.94 10.38 -29.67
N ARG A 16 4.66 10.25 -30.04
CA ARG A 16 3.62 9.51 -29.30
C ARG A 16 4.13 8.08 -29.12
N SER A 17 4.54 7.73 -27.90
CA SER A 17 4.95 6.35 -27.64
C SER A 17 3.69 5.50 -27.61
N ASN A 18 3.47 4.70 -28.66
CA ASN A 18 2.44 3.68 -28.66
C ASN A 18 2.84 2.61 -27.64
N THR A 19 2.40 2.77 -26.39
CA THR A 19 2.44 1.73 -25.38
C THR A 19 1.54 0.60 -25.90
N SER A 20 2.12 -0.56 -26.17
CA SER A 20 1.35 -1.71 -26.66
C SER A 20 0.31 -2.11 -25.61
N THR A 21 -0.96 -2.24 -26.01
CA THR A 21 -2.07 -2.64 -25.13
C THR A 21 -1.76 -3.93 -24.36
N LEU A 22 -1.03 -4.86 -25.00
CA LEU A 22 -0.56 -6.11 -24.39
C LEU A 22 0.32 -5.85 -23.16
N VAL A 23 1.21 -4.87 -23.22
CA VAL A 23 2.09 -4.50 -22.10
C VAL A 23 1.29 -3.96 -20.92
N VAL A 24 0.24 -3.17 -21.18
CA VAL A 24 -0.64 -2.66 -20.12
C VAL A 24 -1.38 -3.81 -19.43
N ILE A 25 -1.94 -4.75 -20.21
CA ILE A 25 -2.62 -5.93 -19.66
C ILE A 25 -1.66 -6.76 -18.80
N LEU A 26 -0.43 -7.00 -19.28
CA LEU A 26 0.56 -7.77 -18.54
C LEU A 26 0.95 -7.10 -17.21
N ILE A 27 1.08 -5.77 -17.19
CA ILE A 27 1.36 -5.00 -15.97
C ILE A 27 0.22 -5.17 -14.97
N VAL A 28 -1.03 -5.06 -15.41
CA VAL A 28 -2.20 -5.22 -14.53
C VAL A 28 -2.24 -6.62 -13.93
N ILE A 29 -2.06 -7.67 -14.74
CA ILE A 29 -2.01 -9.05 -14.26
C ILE A 29 -0.88 -9.23 -13.26
N LEU A 30 0.32 -8.73 -13.57
CA LEU A 30 1.47 -8.81 -12.67
C LEU A 30 1.20 -8.12 -11.34
N THR A 31 0.60 -6.92 -11.36
CA THR A 31 0.23 -6.19 -10.13
C THR A 31 -0.75 -7.00 -9.30
N ILE A 32 -1.79 -7.58 -9.89
CA ILE A 32 -2.77 -8.41 -9.17
C ILE A 32 -2.07 -9.62 -8.54
N VAL A 33 -1.23 -10.33 -9.30
CA VAL A 33 -0.49 -11.49 -8.80
C VAL A 33 0.43 -11.11 -7.65
N LEU A 34 1.16 -9.99 -7.76
CA LEU A 34 2.03 -9.49 -6.70
C LEU A 34 1.23 -9.16 -5.44
N VAL A 35 0.09 -8.49 -5.58
CA VAL A 35 -0.79 -8.19 -4.44
C VAL A 35 -1.25 -9.48 -3.77
N LEU A 36 -1.87 -10.41 -4.50
CA LEU A 36 -2.34 -11.69 -3.94
C LEU A 36 -1.22 -12.49 -3.28
N PHE A 37 -0.05 -12.53 -3.91
CA PHE A 37 1.13 -13.20 -3.37
C PHE A 37 1.61 -12.51 -2.08
N GLY A 38 1.68 -11.18 -2.06
CA GLY A 38 2.04 -10.41 -0.87
C GLY A 38 1.08 -10.68 0.28
N GLU A 39 -0.22 -10.60 0.04
CA GLU A 39 -1.25 -10.90 1.04
C GLU A 39 -1.05 -12.28 1.68
N ARG A 40 -0.77 -13.28 0.83
CA ARG A 40 -0.55 -14.65 1.29
C ARG A 40 0.77 -14.81 2.03
N ALA A 41 1.85 -14.23 1.51
CA ALA A 41 3.17 -14.28 2.12
C ALA A 41 3.17 -13.66 3.51
N PHE A 42 2.52 -12.51 3.70
CA PHE A 42 2.41 -11.87 5.01
C PHE A 42 1.63 -12.76 6.01
N THR A 43 0.56 -13.41 5.55
CA THR A 43 -0.20 -14.36 6.37
C THR A 43 0.64 -15.58 6.78
N ASP A 44 1.38 -16.17 5.84
CA ASP A 44 2.22 -17.34 6.09
C ASP A 44 3.45 -16.97 6.96
N LEU A 45 4.00 -15.76 6.81
CA LEU A 45 5.08 -15.25 7.65
C LEU A 45 4.61 -14.94 9.06
N ASN A 46 3.46 -14.30 9.23
CA ASN A 46 2.84 -14.11 10.53
C ASN A 46 2.63 -15.47 11.23
N ARG A 47 2.12 -16.47 10.52
CA ARG A 47 2.01 -17.84 11.04
C ARG A 47 3.33 -18.47 11.48
N SER A 48 4.41 -18.19 10.77
CA SER A 48 5.72 -18.84 11.00
C SER A 48 6.56 -18.15 12.07
N PHE A 49 6.45 -16.82 12.18
CA PHE A 49 7.36 -16.00 12.97
C PHE A 49 6.69 -15.26 14.13
N ASN A 50 5.35 -15.21 14.19
CA ASN A 50 4.67 -14.63 15.34
C ASN A 50 4.64 -15.63 16.50
N PRO A 51 5.32 -15.34 17.64
CA PRO A 51 5.38 -16.27 18.76
C PRO A 51 3.99 -16.52 19.38
N GLU A 52 3.08 -15.56 19.26
CA GLU A 52 1.73 -15.62 19.82
C GLU A 52 0.76 -16.43 18.92
N TYR A 53 1.18 -16.85 17.72
CA TYR A 53 0.30 -17.50 16.75
C TYR A 53 -0.29 -18.82 17.26
N GLN A 54 0.49 -19.63 17.98
CA GLN A 54 0.01 -20.93 18.47
C GLN A 54 -1.08 -20.76 19.53
N GLY A 55 -0.98 -19.74 20.38
CA GLY A 55 -1.98 -19.45 21.42
C GLY A 55 -3.27 -18.81 20.88
N CYS A 56 -3.20 -18.15 19.72
CA CYS A 56 -4.32 -17.42 19.13
C CYS A 56 -4.97 -18.09 17.90
N ARG A 57 -4.55 -19.32 17.56
CA ARG A 57 -4.88 -20.05 16.32
C ARG A 57 -6.38 -20.27 16.08
N GLY A 58 -7.22 -20.21 17.12
CA GLY A 58 -8.68 -20.37 17.03
C GLY A 58 -9.51 -19.08 17.06
N SER A 59 -8.93 -17.94 17.45
CA SER A 59 -9.72 -16.71 17.71
C SER A 59 -9.99 -15.86 16.45
N TYR A 60 -9.27 -16.12 15.35
CA TYR A 60 -9.26 -15.25 14.16
C TYR A 60 -9.85 -15.88 12.89
N TYR A 61 -10.09 -17.20 12.87
CA TYR A 61 -10.52 -17.93 11.66
C TYR A 61 -11.88 -18.63 11.74
N GLU A 62 -12.55 -18.66 12.90
CA GLU A 62 -13.90 -19.20 12.98
C GLU A 62 -14.94 -18.06 12.97
N PRO A 63 -15.76 -17.93 11.90
CA PRO A 63 -17.07 -17.32 12.10
C PRO A 63 -17.79 -18.13 13.18
N ALA A 64 -18.50 -17.46 14.09
CA ALA A 64 -19.21 -18.08 15.20
C ALA A 64 -20.25 -19.11 14.70
N VAL A 65 -19.80 -20.34 14.40
CA VAL A 65 -20.65 -21.48 14.15
C VAL A 65 -20.71 -22.25 15.47
N LEU A 66 -21.64 -21.81 16.31
CA LEU A 66 -22.36 -22.58 17.31
C LEU A 66 -21.76 -23.97 17.66
N TYR A 67 -20.65 -24.00 18.40
CA TYR A 67 -20.25 -25.20 19.16
C TYR A 67 -19.89 -24.79 20.59
N GLU A 68 -20.93 -24.41 21.29
CA GLU A 68 -21.02 -24.62 22.72
C GLU A 68 -21.18 -26.13 22.94
N SER A 69 -20.07 -26.87 23.04
CA SER A 69 -19.97 -28.04 23.92
C SER A 69 -18.65 -28.79 23.71
N ILE A 70 -17.93 -28.93 24.83
CA ILE A 70 -17.06 -30.04 25.26
C ILE A 70 -15.65 -29.54 25.65
N SER A 71 -15.60 -29.07 26.90
CA SER A 71 -14.70 -29.57 27.95
C SER A 71 -13.19 -29.67 27.67
N ARG A 72 -12.46 -28.87 28.46
CA ARG A 72 -11.23 -29.27 29.17
C ARG A 72 -10.06 -29.77 28.30
N VAL A 73 -9.46 -28.88 27.51
CA VAL A 73 -8.03 -28.98 27.19
C VAL A 73 -7.37 -27.64 27.47
N ASN A 74 -6.76 -27.58 28.65
CA ASN A 74 -5.76 -26.62 29.10
C ASN A 74 -6.10 -25.13 29.11
N GLU A 75 -6.20 -24.64 30.34
CA GLU A 75 -6.07 -23.26 30.80
C GLU A 75 -4.68 -22.63 30.51
N SER A 76 -4.05 -22.92 29.37
CA SER A 76 -2.69 -22.46 29.07
C SER A 76 -2.50 -22.06 27.60
N ALA A 77 -3.33 -21.12 27.15
CA ALA A 77 -2.93 -20.05 26.24
C ALA A 77 -4.06 -19.03 26.24
N ARG A 78 -4.13 -18.20 27.28
CA ARG A 78 -5.02 -17.05 27.28
C ARG A 78 -4.51 -16.15 26.14
N CYS A 79 -5.11 -16.26 24.95
CA CYS A 79 -4.69 -15.52 23.77
C CYS A 79 -4.75 -14.02 24.09
N ASP A 80 -3.58 -13.43 24.30
CA ASP A 80 -3.47 -12.00 24.41
C ASP A 80 -3.52 -11.41 23.01
N THR A 81 -4.75 -11.16 22.56
CA THR A 81 -5.05 -10.51 21.27
C THR A 81 -4.29 -9.20 21.07
N SER A 82 -3.89 -8.51 22.15
CA SER A 82 -3.08 -7.29 22.06
C SER A 82 -1.65 -7.62 21.63
N SER A 83 -0.97 -8.51 22.34
CA SER A 83 0.39 -8.96 22.06
C SER A 83 0.52 -9.64 20.69
N TYR A 84 -0.49 -10.43 20.30
CA TYR A 84 -0.56 -11.02 18.97
C TYR A 84 -0.62 -9.96 17.87
N ARG A 85 -1.51 -8.96 18.00
CA ARG A 85 -1.66 -7.89 17.00
C ARG A 85 -0.43 -7.00 16.92
N VAL A 86 0.24 -6.72 18.04
CA VAL A 86 1.50 -5.94 18.05
C VAL A 86 2.57 -6.70 17.27
N SER A 87 2.74 -7.99 17.54
CA SER A 87 3.72 -8.85 16.87
C SER A 87 3.45 -8.96 15.36
N GLU A 88 2.19 -9.13 14.98
CA GLU A 88 1.75 -9.12 13.57
C GLU A 88 2.09 -7.79 12.89
N LEU A 89 1.76 -6.66 13.52
CA LEU A 89 2.04 -5.33 12.97
C LEU A 89 3.53 -5.06 12.80
N LEU A 90 4.34 -5.45 13.79
CA LEU A 90 5.79 -5.30 13.74
C LEU A 90 6.35 -6.11 12.57
N LEU A 91 5.91 -7.36 12.40
CA LEU A 91 6.37 -8.21 11.33
C LEU A 91 5.95 -7.67 9.95
N HIS A 92 4.71 -7.19 9.82
CA HIS A 92 4.23 -6.56 8.61
C HIS A 92 5.02 -5.28 8.29
N SER A 93 5.31 -4.44 9.28
CA SER A 93 6.09 -3.22 9.10
C SER A 93 7.54 -3.50 8.69
N ALA A 94 8.16 -4.51 9.29
CA ALA A 94 9.53 -4.94 9.03
C ALA A 94 9.73 -5.44 7.59
N LEU A 95 8.66 -5.88 6.92
CA LEU A 95 8.70 -6.35 5.53
C LEU A 95 8.21 -5.30 4.53
N ALA A 96 7.12 -4.59 4.85
CA ALA A 96 6.54 -3.61 3.95
C ALA A 96 7.48 -2.42 3.70
N ILE A 97 8.19 -1.94 4.73
CA ILE A 97 9.11 -0.79 4.60
C ILE A 97 10.31 -1.12 3.68
N PRO A 98 11.03 -2.25 3.85
CA PRO A 98 12.08 -2.64 2.91
C PRO A 98 11.58 -2.86 1.48
N ILE A 99 10.38 -3.44 1.31
CA ILE A 99 9.77 -3.61 -0.03
C ILE A 99 9.53 -2.25 -0.69
N LEU A 100 9.00 -1.27 0.07
CA LEU A 100 8.81 0.09 -0.40
C LEU A 100 10.12 0.77 -0.79
N LEU A 101 11.14 0.69 0.07
CA LEU A 101 12.47 1.23 -0.22
C LEU A 101 13.06 0.56 -1.47
N GLY A 102 12.97 -0.76 -1.58
CA GLY A 102 13.42 -1.51 -2.75
C GLY A 102 12.73 -1.08 -4.04
N ALA A 103 11.41 -0.85 -4.00
CA ALA A 103 10.64 -0.36 -5.14
C ALA A 103 11.04 1.08 -5.53
N ILE A 104 11.28 1.96 -4.55
CA ILE A 104 11.75 3.33 -4.79
C ILE A 104 13.16 3.33 -5.38
N ILE A 105 14.07 2.51 -4.84
CA ILE A 105 15.43 2.34 -5.36
C ILE A 105 15.37 1.82 -6.79
N LEU A 106 14.57 0.78 -7.06
CA LEU A 106 14.37 0.25 -8.41
C LEU A 106 13.83 1.33 -9.36
N TYR A 107 12.88 2.15 -8.90
CA TYR A 107 12.37 3.28 -9.66
C TYR A 107 13.46 4.30 -9.99
N PHE A 108 14.25 4.70 -9.00
CA PHE A 108 15.35 5.64 -9.18
C PHE A 108 16.41 5.10 -10.16
N PHE A 109 16.83 3.84 -10.00
CA PHE A 109 17.81 3.20 -10.88
C PHE A 109 17.32 3.08 -12.32
N THR A 110 16.05 2.68 -12.52
CA THR A 110 15.49 2.53 -13.87
C THR A 110 15.22 3.89 -14.53
N HIS A 111 14.89 4.92 -13.76
CA HIS A 111 14.60 6.25 -14.28
C HIS A 111 15.86 7.09 -14.58
N LEU A 112 16.85 7.11 -13.69
CA LEU A 112 18.05 7.94 -13.88
C LEU A 112 19.11 7.28 -14.79
N ARG A 113 19.26 5.95 -14.74
CA ARG A 113 20.40 5.28 -15.39
C ARG A 113 20.09 4.78 -16.80
N ARG A 114 18.81 4.63 -17.18
CA ARG A 114 18.39 3.99 -18.44
C ARG A 114 17.27 4.76 -19.14
N SER A 115 17.58 5.97 -19.61
CA SER A 115 16.66 6.80 -20.43
C SER A 115 16.21 6.11 -21.75
N GLY A 116 16.88 5.04 -22.20
CA GLY A 116 16.60 4.38 -23.49
C GLY A 116 15.67 3.16 -23.49
N GLN A 117 15.54 2.40 -22.40
CA GLN A 117 14.85 1.09 -22.43
C GLN A 117 13.44 1.17 -21.84
N LYS A 118 12.46 1.41 -22.71
CA LYS A 118 11.03 1.49 -22.37
C LYS A 118 10.48 0.20 -21.72
N ALA A 119 11.11 -0.95 -21.94
CA ALA A 119 10.65 -2.26 -21.46
C ALA A 119 10.58 -2.35 -19.92
N TYR A 120 11.58 -1.83 -19.21
CA TYR A 120 11.64 -1.93 -17.74
C TYR A 120 10.70 -0.95 -17.04
N ARG A 121 10.25 0.10 -17.73
CA ARG A 121 9.38 1.12 -17.14
C ARG A 121 8.06 0.52 -16.66
N GLY A 122 7.47 -0.39 -17.43
CA GLY A 122 6.23 -1.06 -17.06
C GLY A 122 6.38 -1.94 -15.83
N LEU A 123 7.48 -2.69 -15.75
CA LEU A 123 7.80 -3.55 -14.62
C LEU A 123 7.97 -2.74 -13.33
N THR A 124 8.71 -1.64 -13.38
CA THR A 124 8.91 -0.73 -12.24
C THR A 124 7.57 -0.22 -11.70
N TRP A 125 6.62 0.14 -12.57
CA TRP A 125 5.29 0.59 -12.14
C TRP A 125 4.51 -0.50 -11.40
N ALA A 126 4.58 -1.75 -11.87
CA ALA A 126 3.91 -2.86 -11.19
C ALA A 126 4.42 -3.03 -9.74
N TYR A 127 5.74 -3.01 -9.55
CA TYR A 127 6.37 -3.11 -8.24
C TYR A 127 6.08 -1.90 -7.34
N LEU A 128 6.03 -0.69 -7.92
CA LEU A 128 5.73 0.52 -7.16
C LEU A 128 4.27 0.52 -6.68
N ILE A 129 3.32 0.13 -7.55
CA ILE A 129 1.91 -0.02 -7.16
C ILE A 129 1.75 -1.09 -6.08
N PHE A 130 2.42 -2.23 -6.23
CA PHE A 130 2.43 -3.29 -5.22
C PHE A 130 2.98 -2.78 -3.87
N ALA A 131 4.13 -2.12 -3.87
CA ALA A 131 4.72 -1.59 -2.65
C ALA A 131 3.83 -0.53 -1.97
N LEU A 132 3.18 0.32 -2.76
CA LEU A 132 2.24 1.32 -2.26
C LEU A 132 0.98 0.65 -1.68
N TRP A 133 0.48 -0.42 -2.32
CA TRP A 133 -0.61 -1.22 -1.77
C TRP A 133 -0.24 -1.80 -0.41
N MET A 134 0.94 -2.41 -0.28
CA MET A 134 1.42 -2.97 1.00
C MET A 134 1.53 -1.89 2.09
N LEU A 135 1.97 -0.67 1.72
CA LEU A 135 2.02 0.46 2.64
C LEU A 135 0.61 0.89 3.10
N VAL A 136 -0.34 1.03 2.17
CA VAL A 136 -1.72 1.41 2.49
C VAL A 136 -2.34 0.37 3.43
N ARG A 137 -2.15 -0.91 3.15
CA ARG A 137 -2.61 -1.99 4.03
C ARG A 137 -2.01 -1.87 5.43
N LEU A 138 -0.71 -1.69 5.55
CA LEU A 138 -0.04 -1.51 6.85
C LEU A 138 -0.62 -0.31 7.62
N VAL A 139 -0.89 0.81 6.95
CA VAL A 139 -1.51 1.99 7.57
C VAL A 139 -2.93 1.69 8.05
N ILE A 140 -3.72 0.94 7.27
CA ILE A 140 -5.07 0.51 7.67
C ILE A 140 -5.02 -0.40 8.90
N GLU A 141 -4.13 -1.40 8.90
CA GLU A 141 -3.94 -2.31 10.02
C GLU A 141 -3.53 -1.54 11.28
N LEU A 142 -2.55 -0.63 11.18
CA LEU A 142 -2.12 0.24 12.27
C LEU A 142 -3.24 1.13 12.79
N ALA A 143 -3.99 1.78 11.89
CA ALA A 143 -5.12 2.63 12.28
C ALA A 143 -6.19 1.81 13.01
N SER A 144 -6.54 0.63 12.50
CA SER A 144 -7.52 -0.26 13.14
C SER A 144 -7.04 -0.71 14.53
N PHE A 145 -5.74 -1.02 14.67
CA PHE A 145 -5.13 -1.39 15.94
C PHE A 145 -5.18 -0.24 16.95
N LEU A 146 -4.79 0.97 16.54
CA LEU A 146 -4.79 2.16 17.39
C LEU A 146 -6.20 2.54 17.86
N VAL A 147 -7.20 2.42 16.98
CA VAL A 147 -8.61 2.67 17.35
C VAL A 147 -9.10 1.68 18.40
N ILE A 148 -8.72 0.40 18.31
CA ILE A 148 -9.20 -0.65 19.20
C ILE A 148 -8.47 -0.64 20.55
N GLN A 149 -7.15 -0.49 20.56
CA GLN A 149 -6.33 -0.57 21.78
C GLN A 149 -6.25 0.75 22.54
N GLN A 150 -6.20 1.88 21.83
CA GLN A 150 -5.95 3.19 22.41
C GLN A 150 -7.14 4.11 22.12
N LYS A 151 -8.19 4.02 22.94
CA LYS A 151 -9.43 4.83 22.79
C LYS A 151 -9.13 6.33 22.57
N THR A 152 -8.09 6.85 23.21
CA THR A 152 -7.66 8.24 23.07
C THR A 152 -6.95 8.52 21.74
N LEU A 153 -6.09 7.61 21.24
CA LEU A 153 -5.44 7.74 19.93
C LEU A 153 -6.40 7.56 18.76
N GLY A 154 -7.40 6.68 18.89
CA GLY A 154 -8.47 6.54 17.90
C GLY A 154 -9.19 7.86 17.63
N VAL A 155 -9.48 8.64 18.68
CA VAL A 155 -10.07 9.98 18.57
C VAL A 155 -9.17 10.93 17.78
N TYR A 156 -7.86 10.95 18.05
CA TYR A 156 -6.92 11.80 17.30
C TYR A 156 -6.81 11.42 15.82
N ILE A 157 -6.88 10.13 15.47
CA ILE A 157 -6.89 9.68 14.07
C ILE A 157 -8.15 10.19 13.35
N VAL A 158 -9.31 10.09 13.98
CA VAL A 158 -10.56 10.62 13.43
C VAL A 158 -10.48 12.13 13.23
N PHE A 159 -9.94 12.88 14.21
CA PHE A 159 -9.72 14.32 14.06
C PHE A 159 -8.74 14.65 12.93
N PHE A 160 -7.67 13.87 12.75
CA PHE A 160 -6.72 14.08 11.65
C PHE A 160 -7.37 13.86 10.28
N VAL A 161 -8.16 12.80 10.12
CA VAL A 161 -8.93 12.55 8.89
C VAL A 161 -9.94 13.67 8.65
N LEU A 162 -10.63 14.14 9.70
CA LEU A 162 -11.56 15.26 9.61
C LEU A 162 -10.85 16.54 9.13
N ILE A 163 -9.66 16.83 9.66
CA ILE A 163 -8.84 17.97 9.24
C ILE A 163 -8.47 17.86 7.75
N LEU A 164 -8.05 16.68 7.29
CA LEU A 164 -7.73 16.46 5.87
C LEU A 164 -8.95 16.66 4.96
N VAL A 165 -10.11 16.14 5.34
CA VAL A 165 -11.37 16.31 4.58
C VAL A 165 -11.77 17.78 4.52
N LEU A 166 -11.75 18.48 5.66
CA LEU A 166 -12.08 19.92 5.71
C LEU A 166 -11.08 20.74 4.89
N THR A 167 -9.78 20.43 4.98
CA THR A 167 -8.74 21.11 4.18
C THR A 167 -8.96 20.88 2.69
N GLY A 168 -9.24 19.63 2.28
CA GLY A 168 -9.56 19.29 0.89
C GLY A 168 -10.82 20.01 0.39
N LEU A 169 -11.85 20.13 1.23
CA LEU A 169 -13.08 20.86 0.92
C LEU A 169 -12.80 22.35 0.71
N VAL A 170 -11.99 22.98 1.57
CA VAL A 170 -11.58 24.39 1.42
C VAL A 170 -10.83 24.60 0.11
N ILE A 171 -9.85 23.75 -0.22
CA ILE A 171 -9.11 23.81 -1.49
C ILE A 171 -10.07 23.66 -2.69
N PHE A 172 -11.01 22.71 -2.60
CA PHE A 172 -12.00 22.49 -3.65
C PHE A 172 -12.92 23.71 -3.87
N LEU A 173 -13.41 24.31 -2.78
CA LEU A 173 -14.24 25.51 -2.83
C LEU A 173 -13.49 26.73 -3.36
N GLN A 174 -12.23 26.92 -2.95
CA GLN A 174 -11.35 27.97 -3.48
C GLN A 174 -11.12 27.79 -4.98
N LYS A 175 -10.88 26.57 -5.43
CA LYS A 175 -10.70 26.25 -6.85
C LYS A 175 -11.98 26.52 -7.65
N LYS A 176 -13.17 26.27 -7.09
CA LYS A 176 -14.44 26.55 -7.76
C LYS A 176 -14.72 28.05 -7.91
N ARG A 177 -14.39 28.87 -6.89
CA ARG A 177 -14.57 30.34 -6.93
C ARG A 177 -13.56 31.08 -7.80
N SER A 178 -12.37 30.51 -8.03
CA SER A 178 -11.34 31.13 -8.88
C SER A 178 -11.61 30.98 -10.39
N VAL A 179 -12.64 30.23 -10.78
CA VAL A 179 -12.99 29.94 -12.18
C VAL A 179 -14.21 30.78 -12.65
N GLU A 180 -14.86 31.49 -11.74
CA GLU A 180 -15.83 32.57 -12.04
C GLU A 180 -15.13 33.93 -12.00
#